data_AF-A0A2S7PJK9-F1
#
_entry.id   AF-A0A2S7PJK9-F1
#
_cell.length_a   1.000
_cell.length_b   1.000
_cell.length_c   1.000
_cell.angle_alpha   90.00
_cell.angle_beta   90.00
_cell.angle_gamma   90.00
#
_symmetry.space_group_name_H-M   'P 1'
#
loop_
_entity.id
_entity.type
_entity.pdbx_description
1 polymer ?
#
loop_
_entity_poly.entity_id
_entity_poly.type
_entity_poly.pdbx_seq_one_letter_code
_entity_poly.pdbx_strand_id
1 'polypeptide(L)'
;MNRGIKRKAGSTSETPRKTAKVDDYCSTPVRRDSEGEEVWPAPREQLNAAYEFLRECAKAQKPTLIVPDKDADGLSSGVIIHRTLLKLGLEEKFLDVHLVRKGSNIHEEYERKLMLEKKPSYVIVLDQGSRGGPPVIDSKDAKSLIIDHHLSDEFPQDATNSISTLQKTADISVQLERMEIWGIL
;
A
#
# COMPACT_ATOMS: atom_id res chain seq x y z
N MET A 1 0.25 -64.35 -17.61
CA MET A 1 0.07 -64.43 -16.15
C MET A 1 1.20 -63.68 -15.43
N ASN A 2 0.84 -62.96 -14.37
CA ASN A 2 1.66 -62.34 -13.31
C ASN A 2 2.69 -61.25 -13.63
N ARG A 3 2.36 -60.01 -13.22
CA ARG A 3 2.92 -59.34 -12.02
C ARG A 3 2.28 -57.95 -11.85
N GLY A 4 1.30 -57.84 -10.95
CA GLY A 4 0.78 -56.57 -10.46
C GLY A 4 1.15 -56.39 -8.99
N ILE A 5 2.16 -55.58 -8.71
CA ILE A 5 2.56 -55.20 -7.35
C ILE A 5 1.47 -54.29 -6.76
N LYS A 6 0.70 -54.78 -5.79
CA LYS A 6 -0.17 -53.95 -4.94
C LYS A 6 0.72 -53.23 -3.91
N ARG A 7 0.97 -51.94 -4.12
CA ARG A 7 1.52 -51.06 -3.06
C ARG A 7 0.37 -50.62 -2.15
N LYS A 8 0.42 -51.05 -0.89
CA LYS A 8 -0.46 -50.62 0.21
C LYS A 8 -0.02 -49.22 0.64
N ALA A 9 -0.85 -48.21 0.44
CA ALA A 9 -0.60 -46.89 1.00
C ALA A 9 -0.73 -46.98 2.53
N GLY A 10 0.35 -46.65 3.26
CA GLY A 10 0.28 -46.43 4.68
C GLY A 10 -0.50 -45.15 4.93
N SER A 11 -1.64 -45.23 5.61
CA SER A 11 -2.36 -44.07 6.10
C SER A 11 -1.57 -43.46 7.25
N THR A 12 -0.72 -42.47 6.96
CA THR A 12 -0.20 -41.57 7.98
C THR A 12 -1.38 -40.73 8.48
N SER A 13 -1.85 -41.03 9.68
CA SER A 13 -2.85 -40.23 10.39
C SER A 13 -2.20 -38.89 10.77
N GLU A 14 -2.39 -37.86 9.94
CA GLU A 14 -2.07 -36.49 10.33
C GLU A 14 -3.03 -36.06 11.44
N THR A 15 -2.48 -35.71 12.59
CA THR A 15 -3.24 -35.12 13.68
C THR A 15 -3.75 -33.74 13.25
N PRO A 16 -5.02 -33.40 13.51
CA PRO A 16 -5.55 -32.10 13.12
C PRO A 16 -4.81 -31.00 13.89
N ARG A 17 -4.18 -30.07 13.16
CA ARG A 17 -3.60 -28.86 13.76
C ARG A 17 -4.73 -28.12 14.46
N LYS A 18 -4.65 -28.00 15.78
CA LYS A 18 -5.56 -27.14 16.55
C LYS A 18 -5.39 -25.72 16.03
N THR A 19 -6.36 -25.24 15.27
CA THR A 19 -6.48 -23.82 14.92
C THR A 19 -6.58 -23.04 16.22
N ALA A 20 -5.56 -22.23 16.52
CA ALA A 20 -5.65 -21.28 17.61
C ALA A 20 -6.88 -20.41 17.35
N LYS A 21 -7.76 -20.28 18.36
CA LYS A 21 -8.84 -19.29 18.31
C LYS A 21 -8.15 -17.93 18.38
N VAL A 22 -8.01 -17.29 17.23
CA VAL A 22 -7.65 -15.87 17.16
C VAL A 22 -8.93 -15.12 17.52
N ASP A 23 -8.83 -14.20 18.46
CA ASP A 23 -9.95 -13.33 18.82
C ASP A 23 -10.43 -12.54 17.59
N ASP A 24 -11.68 -12.10 17.60
CA ASP A 24 -12.23 -11.30 16.52
C ASP A 24 -11.33 -10.06 16.30
N TYR A 25 -11.03 -9.72 15.04
CA TYR A 25 -10.11 -8.63 14.68
C TYR A 25 -10.48 -7.33 15.39
N CYS A 26 -11.78 -7.06 15.52
CA CYS A 26 -12.33 -5.88 16.20
C CYS A 26 -12.09 -5.86 17.72
N SER A 27 -11.72 -6.99 18.33
CA SER A 27 -11.47 -7.14 19.76
C SER A 27 -9.98 -7.18 20.13
N THR A 28 -9.08 -7.11 19.15
CA THR A 28 -7.64 -7.03 19.41
C THR A 28 -7.30 -5.63 19.94
N PRO A 29 -6.66 -5.50 21.12
CA PRO A 29 -6.29 -4.21 21.68
C PRO A 29 -5.31 -3.48 20.75
N VAL A 30 -5.49 -2.17 20.61
CA VAL A 30 -4.63 -1.33 19.76
C VAL A 30 -3.21 -1.34 20.32
N ARG A 31 -2.24 -1.64 19.46
CA ARG A 31 -0.81 -1.60 19.82
C ARG A 31 -0.43 -0.16 20.14
N ARG A 32 0.20 0.04 21.29
CA ARG A 32 0.74 1.33 21.73
C ARG A 32 2.26 1.30 21.75
N ASP A 33 2.89 2.44 21.53
CA ASP A 33 4.33 2.59 21.64
C ASP A 33 4.79 2.75 23.10
N SER A 34 6.08 3.06 23.31
CA SER A 34 6.64 3.29 24.64
C SER A 34 6.08 4.52 25.36
N GLU A 35 5.48 5.45 24.63
CA GLU A 35 4.85 6.67 25.16
C GLU A 35 3.35 6.49 25.39
N GLY A 36 2.78 5.36 24.96
CA GLY A 36 1.37 5.01 25.14
C GLY A 36 0.47 5.48 23.99
N GLU A 37 1.06 6.02 22.91
CA GLU A 37 0.36 6.47 21.72
C GLU A 37 0.02 5.30 20.79
N GLU A 38 -1.08 5.41 20.06
CA GLU A 38 -1.54 4.35 19.15
C GLU A 38 -0.62 4.26 17.92
N VAL A 39 -0.08 3.06 17.69
CA VAL A 39 0.83 2.77 16.58
C VAL A 39 0.09 2.58 15.26
N TRP A 40 -1.21 2.27 15.33
CA TRP A 40 -2.08 1.99 14.20
C TRP A 40 -3.27 2.96 14.21
N PRO A 41 -3.73 3.53 13.08
CA PRO A 41 -3.32 3.25 11.70
C PRO A 41 -1.89 3.67 11.34
N ALA A 42 -1.47 4.89 11.68
CA ALA A 42 -0.08 5.33 11.62
C ALA A 42 0.10 6.47 12.63
N PRO A 43 1.34 6.81 13.04
CA PRO A 43 1.58 7.98 13.86
C PRO A 43 0.92 9.24 13.27
N ARG A 44 0.28 10.06 14.12
CA ARG A 44 -0.50 11.23 13.70
C ARG A 44 0.27 12.19 12.80
N GLU A 45 1.57 12.34 13.01
CA GLU A 45 2.43 13.19 12.20
C GLU A 45 2.49 12.72 10.74
N GLN A 46 2.62 11.40 10.52
CA GLN A 46 2.66 10.82 9.17
C GLN A 46 1.30 10.92 8.48
N LEU A 47 0.20 10.73 9.24
CA LEU A 47 -1.16 10.94 8.73
C LEU A 47 -1.37 12.39 8.29
N ASN A 48 -0.96 13.35 9.12
CA ASN A 48 -1.05 14.77 8.79
C ASN A 48 -0.22 15.12 7.55
N ALA A 49 0.99 14.57 7.45
CA ALA A 49 1.84 14.77 6.27
C ALA A 49 1.21 14.20 4.98
N ALA A 50 0.57 13.04 5.05
CA ALA A 50 -0.18 12.48 3.93
C ALA A 50 -1.42 13.32 3.56
N TYR A 51 -2.18 13.82 4.54
CA TYR A 51 -3.31 14.73 4.25
C TYR A 51 -2.86 16.01 3.55
N GLU A 52 -1.79 16.64 4.04
CA GLU A 52 -1.26 17.85 3.43
C GLU A 52 -0.72 17.58 2.02
N PHE A 53 -0.06 16.44 1.80
CA PHE A 53 0.36 16.01 0.46
C PHE A 53 -0.82 15.89 -0.50
N LEU A 54 -1.89 15.20 -0.11
CA LEU A 54 -3.08 15.00 -0.97
C LEU A 54 -3.80 16.33 -1.26
N ARG A 55 -3.90 17.22 -0.27
CA ARG A 55 -4.47 18.57 -0.43
C ARG A 55 -3.61 19.43 -1.35
N GLU A 56 -2.29 19.39 -1.19
CA GLU A 56 -1.34 20.10 -2.05
C GLU A 56 -1.46 19.61 -3.50
N CYS A 57 -1.46 18.29 -3.69
CA CYS A 57 -1.62 17.63 -4.99
C CYS A 57 -2.90 18.09 -5.71
N ALA A 58 -4.05 18.05 -5.02
CA ALA A 58 -5.32 18.49 -5.59
C ALA A 58 -5.34 19.99 -5.92
N LYS A 59 -4.77 20.84 -5.05
CA LYS A 59 -4.66 22.29 -5.31
C LYS A 59 -3.73 22.63 -6.48
N ALA A 60 -2.66 21.85 -6.67
CA ALA A 60 -1.66 22.12 -7.68
C ALA A 60 -2.16 21.94 -9.12
N GLN A 61 -3.17 21.10 -9.34
CA GLN A 61 -3.73 20.81 -10.67
C GLN A 61 -2.64 20.39 -11.67
N LYS A 62 -1.83 19.40 -11.28
CA LYS A 62 -0.70 18.88 -12.06
C LYS A 62 -0.84 17.36 -12.27
N PRO A 63 -0.17 16.81 -13.31
CA PRO A 63 -0.16 15.37 -13.57
C PRO A 63 0.17 14.56 -12.30
N THR A 64 -0.76 13.70 -11.92
CA THR A 64 -0.74 12.89 -10.70
C THR A 64 -0.93 11.44 -11.06
N LEU A 65 -0.04 10.58 -10.58
CA LEU A 65 -0.02 9.16 -10.89
C LEU A 65 -0.34 8.33 -9.65
N ILE A 66 -1.39 7.52 -9.70
CA ILE A 66 -1.69 6.51 -8.68
C ILE A 66 -1.08 5.17 -9.10
N VAL A 67 -0.37 4.52 -8.19
CA VAL A 67 0.35 3.25 -8.43
C VAL A 67 -0.04 2.22 -7.37
N PRO A 68 -1.20 1.56 -7.51
CA PRO A 68 -1.65 0.54 -6.57
C PRO A 68 -0.91 -0.79 -6.76
N ASP A 69 -0.79 -1.60 -5.71
CA ASP A 69 -0.47 -3.03 -5.92
C ASP A 69 -1.63 -3.75 -6.62
N LYS A 70 -1.28 -4.88 -7.22
CA LYS A 70 -2.14 -5.71 -8.09
C LYS A 70 -3.19 -6.54 -7.35
N ASP A 71 -3.12 -6.64 -6.03
CA ASP A 71 -4.06 -7.42 -5.24
C ASP A 71 -5.30 -6.60 -4.84
N ALA A 72 -6.18 -7.19 -4.02
CA ALA A 72 -7.43 -6.54 -3.66
C ALA A 72 -7.22 -5.30 -2.78
N ASP A 73 -6.20 -5.28 -1.92
CA ASP A 73 -5.98 -4.17 -0.98
C ASP A 73 -5.34 -2.98 -1.69
N GLY A 74 -4.32 -3.23 -2.52
CA GLY A 74 -3.76 -2.24 -3.44
C GLY A 74 -4.79 -1.65 -4.42
N LEU A 75 -5.59 -2.47 -5.09
CA LEU A 75 -6.58 -1.96 -6.05
C LEU A 75 -7.72 -1.18 -5.37
N SER A 76 -8.19 -1.63 -4.20
CA SER A 76 -9.25 -0.94 -3.47
C SER A 76 -8.76 0.40 -2.90
N SER A 77 -7.56 0.45 -2.32
CA SER A 77 -6.93 1.70 -1.89
C SER A 77 -6.70 2.66 -3.06
N GLY A 78 -6.33 2.14 -4.24
CA GLY A 78 -6.25 2.92 -5.48
C GLY A 78 -7.56 3.62 -5.83
N VAL A 79 -8.69 2.93 -5.73
CA VAL A 79 -10.03 3.51 -5.96
C VAL A 79 -10.37 4.56 -4.89
N ILE A 80 -10.02 4.32 -3.62
CA ILE A 80 -10.25 5.27 -2.53
C ILE A 80 -9.48 6.57 -2.78
N ILE A 81 -8.18 6.49 -3.09
CA ILE A 81 -7.35 7.67 -3.38
C ILE A 81 -7.83 8.40 -4.63
N HIS A 82 -8.17 7.66 -5.70
CA HIS A 82 -8.71 8.25 -6.92
C HIS A 82 -9.96 9.09 -6.63
N ARG A 83 -10.95 8.52 -5.93
CA ARG A 83 -12.17 9.24 -5.55
C ARG A 83 -11.89 10.42 -4.63
N THR A 84 -10.97 10.24 -3.68
CA THR A 84 -10.56 11.31 -2.75
C THR A 84 -9.97 12.50 -3.50
N LEU A 85 -9.06 12.30 -4.44
CA LEU A 85 -8.44 13.38 -5.20
C LEU A 85 -9.47 14.15 -6.04
N LEU A 86 -10.39 13.44 -6.70
CA LEU A 86 -11.49 14.08 -7.44
C LEU A 86 -12.38 14.91 -6.52
N LYS A 87 -12.71 14.41 -5.32
CA LYS A 87 -13.51 15.17 -4.33
C LYS A 87 -12.76 16.36 -3.73
N LEU A 88 -11.45 16.26 -3.58
CA LEU A 88 -10.58 17.39 -3.21
C LEU A 88 -10.44 18.43 -4.34
N GLY A 89 -10.99 18.15 -5.53
CA GLY A 89 -11.08 19.08 -6.64
C GLY A 89 -10.01 18.89 -7.71
N LEU A 90 -9.21 17.81 -7.68
CA LEU A 90 -8.30 17.49 -8.79
C LEU A 90 -9.11 17.20 -10.05
N GLU A 91 -8.82 17.88 -11.16
CA GLU A 91 -9.48 17.57 -12.43
C GLU A 91 -9.03 16.20 -12.97
N GLU A 92 -9.98 15.39 -13.44
CA GLU A 92 -9.73 14.02 -13.94
C GLU A 92 -8.66 13.97 -15.05
N LYS A 93 -8.54 15.02 -15.87
CA LYS A 93 -7.52 15.12 -16.93
C LYS A 93 -6.07 15.10 -16.41
N PHE A 94 -5.86 15.42 -15.13
CA PHE A 94 -4.55 15.40 -14.49
C PHE A 94 -4.27 14.09 -13.76
N LEU A 95 -5.27 13.21 -13.63
CA LEU A 95 -5.16 11.98 -12.87
C LEU A 95 -4.95 10.79 -13.82
N ASP A 96 -3.91 10.01 -13.56
CA ASP A 96 -3.63 8.77 -14.29
C ASP A 96 -3.33 7.65 -13.29
N VAL A 97 -3.53 6.41 -13.74
CA VAL A 97 -3.27 5.19 -12.95
C VAL A 97 -2.24 4.34 -13.67
N HIS A 98 -1.22 3.88 -12.96
CA HIS A 98 -0.24 2.95 -13.46
C HIS A 98 -0.38 1.60 -12.76
N LEU A 99 -0.89 0.61 -13.49
CA LEU A 99 -0.96 -0.76 -13.02
C LEU A 99 0.35 -1.46 -13.32
N VAL A 100 1.01 -1.92 -12.25
CA VAL A 100 2.31 -2.57 -12.35
C VAL A 100 2.23 -3.87 -13.15
N ARG A 101 3.20 -4.11 -14.04
CA ARG A 101 3.19 -5.33 -14.87
C ARG A 101 3.27 -6.60 -14.02
N LYS A 102 2.60 -7.66 -14.47
CA LYS A 102 2.64 -8.96 -13.79
C LYS A 102 4.08 -9.45 -13.62
N GLY A 103 4.46 -9.78 -12.38
CA GLY A 103 5.81 -10.22 -12.03
C GLY A 103 6.84 -9.10 -11.89
N SER A 104 6.40 -7.84 -11.95
CA SER A 104 7.20 -6.64 -11.69
C SER A 104 6.93 -6.08 -10.29
N ASN A 105 7.69 -5.04 -9.94
CA ASN A 105 7.44 -4.14 -8.82
C ASN A 105 7.95 -2.74 -9.21
N ILE A 106 7.53 -1.72 -8.45
CA ILE A 106 7.88 -0.31 -8.75
C ILE A 106 9.39 0.01 -8.62
N HIS A 107 10.20 -0.87 -8.03
CA HIS A 107 11.64 -0.65 -7.89
C HIS A 107 12.43 -1.11 -9.12
N GLU A 108 11.80 -1.85 -10.04
CA GLU A 108 12.45 -2.27 -11.29
C GLU A 108 12.70 -1.08 -12.20
N GLU A 109 13.92 -0.97 -12.76
CA GLU A 109 14.34 0.17 -13.58
C GLU A 109 13.37 0.46 -14.74
N TYR A 110 12.88 -0.60 -15.39
CA TYR A 110 11.96 -0.45 -16.51
C TYR A 110 10.59 0.08 -16.07
N GLU A 111 10.09 -0.32 -14.89
CA GLU A 111 8.81 0.15 -14.37
C GLU A 111 8.92 1.64 -14.02
N ARG A 112 10.03 2.04 -13.40
CA ARG A 112 10.36 3.44 -13.08
C ARG A 112 10.41 4.31 -14.34
N LYS A 113 10.98 3.80 -15.45
CA LYS A 113 10.96 4.49 -16.75
C LYS A 113 9.55 4.66 -17.30
N LEU A 114 8.72 3.63 -17.25
CA LEU A 114 7.32 3.71 -17.71
C LEU A 114 6.51 4.71 -16.88
N MET A 115 6.71 4.77 -15.57
CA MET A 115 6.10 5.78 -14.71
C MET A 115 6.60 7.19 -15.05
N LEU A 116 7.90 7.35 -15.29
CA LEU A 116 8.51 8.63 -15.65
C LEU A 116 8.04 9.15 -17.02
N GLU A 117 7.79 8.28 -18.00
CA GLU A 117 7.28 8.64 -19.33
C GLU A 117 5.91 9.35 -19.27
N LYS A 118 5.12 9.09 -18.22
CA LYS A 118 3.86 9.79 -17.93
C LYS A 118 4.06 11.22 -17.40
N LYS A 119 5.30 11.62 -17.11
CA LYS A 119 5.71 12.94 -16.61
C LYS A 119 4.89 13.42 -15.39
N PRO A 120 4.73 12.60 -14.34
CA PRO A 120 3.97 13.01 -13.17
C PRO A 120 4.73 14.08 -12.37
N SER A 121 3.97 15.01 -11.78
CA SER A 121 4.45 15.90 -10.72
C SER A 121 4.20 15.31 -9.32
N TYR A 122 3.21 14.42 -9.19
CA TYR A 122 2.91 13.69 -7.96
C TYR A 122 2.78 12.20 -8.27
N VAL A 123 3.39 11.35 -7.44
CA VAL A 123 3.25 9.89 -7.49
C VAL A 123 2.76 9.39 -6.15
N ILE A 124 1.68 8.62 -6.15
CA ILE A 124 1.09 8.03 -4.94
C ILE A 124 1.13 6.52 -5.10
N VAL A 125 2.01 5.87 -4.34
CA VAL A 125 2.19 4.42 -4.32
C VAL A 125 1.39 3.83 -3.17
N LEU A 126 0.63 2.76 -3.45
CA LEU A 126 -0.28 2.15 -2.49
C LEU A 126 -0.01 0.65 -2.38
N ASP A 127 0.05 0.19 -1.14
CA ASP A 127 0.19 -1.23 -0.76
C ASP A 127 1.48 -1.90 -1.26
N GLN A 128 2.48 -1.07 -1.55
CA GLN A 128 3.82 -1.50 -1.94
C GLN A 128 4.80 -0.35 -1.76
N GLY A 129 6.08 -0.63 -1.94
CA GLY A 129 7.11 0.39 -2.06
C GLY A 129 7.88 0.67 -0.78
N SER A 130 7.51 0.12 0.38
CA SER A 130 8.32 0.22 1.60
C SER A 130 9.55 -0.69 1.54
N ARG A 131 10.51 -0.29 0.72
CA ARG A 131 11.80 -0.95 0.56
C ARG A 131 12.84 0.10 0.18
N GLY A 132 14.02 0.02 0.78
CA GLY A 132 15.16 0.87 0.42
C GLY A 132 15.55 0.73 -1.06
N GLY A 133 15.86 1.86 -1.70
CA GLY A 133 16.28 1.86 -3.10
C GLY A 133 16.37 3.26 -3.72
N PRO A 134 16.57 3.33 -5.05
CA PRO A 134 16.48 4.59 -5.80
C PRO A 134 15.11 5.25 -5.63
N PRO A 135 14.95 6.54 -5.99
CA PRO A 135 13.66 7.21 -5.94
C PRO A 135 12.57 6.48 -6.73
N VAL A 136 11.30 6.66 -6.38
CA VAL A 136 10.17 6.01 -7.07
C VAL A 136 10.21 6.27 -8.59
N ILE A 137 10.58 7.48 -8.99
CA ILE A 137 10.92 7.82 -10.38
C ILE A 137 12.16 8.72 -10.43
N ASP A 138 12.91 8.67 -11.52
CA ASP A 138 14.10 9.53 -11.73
C ASP A 138 13.71 10.96 -12.14
N SER A 139 13.00 11.68 -11.27
CA SER A 139 12.63 13.08 -11.46
C SER A 139 12.87 13.88 -10.19
N LYS A 140 13.60 15.00 -10.30
CA LYS A 140 13.87 15.91 -9.17
C LYS A 140 12.69 16.80 -8.81
N ASP A 141 11.75 16.97 -9.75
CA ASP A 141 10.61 17.86 -9.60
C ASP A 141 9.34 17.14 -9.14
N ALA A 142 9.35 15.80 -9.17
CA ALA A 142 8.19 15.01 -8.78
C ALA A 142 8.23 14.66 -7.29
N LYS A 143 7.08 14.80 -6.63
CA LYS A 143 6.91 14.40 -5.24
C LYS A 143 6.31 13.00 -5.16
N SER A 144 6.75 12.22 -4.18
CA SER A 144 6.26 10.85 -3.98
C SER A 144 5.70 10.66 -2.58
N LEU A 145 4.52 10.04 -2.50
CA LEU A 145 3.87 9.55 -1.28
C LEU A 145 3.77 8.04 -1.37
N ILE A 146 4.26 7.35 -0.33
CA ILE A 146 4.13 5.90 -0.20
C ILE A 146 3.22 5.63 0.99
N ILE A 147 2.15 4.89 0.76
CA ILE A 147 1.28 4.37 1.82
C ILE A 147 1.29 2.86 1.69
N ASP A 148 1.79 2.19 2.72
CA ASP A 148 2.03 0.76 2.69
C ASP A 148 1.92 0.20 4.11
N HIS A 149 1.56 -1.08 4.20
CA HIS A 149 1.40 -1.79 5.46
C HIS A 149 2.44 -2.90 5.65
N HIS A 150 3.32 -3.10 4.66
CA HIS A 150 4.43 -4.03 4.79
C HIS A 150 5.43 -3.55 5.85
N LEU A 151 5.94 -4.50 6.63
CA LEU A 151 6.94 -4.23 7.65
C LEU A 151 8.26 -3.80 7.00
N SER A 152 8.60 -2.51 7.10
CA SER A 152 9.88 -1.97 6.66
C SER A 152 10.25 -0.71 7.44
N ASP A 153 11.55 -0.59 7.70
CA ASP A 153 12.19 0.63 8.24
C ASP A 153 12.95 1.38 7.12
N GLU A 154 12.89 0.91 5.87
CA GLU A 154 13.56 1.47 4.71
C GLU A 154 12.58 1.90 3.62
N PHE A 155 12.91 3.01 2.96
CA PHE A 155 12.10 3.59 1.89
C PHE A 155 12.96 4.05 0.71
N PRO A 156 12.38 4.21 -0.49
CA PRO A 156 13.02 4.85 -1.63
C PRO A 156 13.57 6.23 -1.28
N GLN A 157 14.72 6.57 -1.88
CA GLN A 157 15.29 7.91 -1.77
C GLN A 157 14.27 8.99 -2.19
N ASP A 158 14.31 10.15 -1.54
CA ASP A 158 13.46 11.31 -1.80
C ASP A 158 11.94 11.07 -1.65
N ALA A 159 11.51 9.92 -1.10
CA ALA A 159 10.13 9.70 -0.72
C ALA A 159 9.74 10.71 0.37
N THR A 160 8.91 11.69 0.00
CA THR A 160 8.67 12.88 0.83
C THR A 160 7.88 12.53 2.09
N ASN A 161 6.93 11.61 1.97
CA ASN A 161 6.11 11.10 3.06
C ASN A 161 5.94 9.60 2.84
N SER A 162 6.46 8.78 3.75
CA SER A 162 6.27 7.33 3.69
C SER A 162 5.56 6.88 4.97
N ILE A 163 4.43 6.20 4.79
CA ILE A 163 3.70 5.55 5.87
C ILE A 163 3.99 4.05 5.72
N SER A 164 4.74 3.47 6.65
CA SER A 164 4.77 2.02 6.88
C SER A 164 4.22 1.75 8.27
N THR A 165 3.44 0.68 8.41
CA THR A 165 2.85 0.30 9.70
C THR A 165 3.41 -1.03 10.18
N LEU A 166 3.81 -1.10 11.45
CA LEU A 166 4.40 -2.31 12.07
C LEU A 166 3.38 -3.44 12.36
N GLN A 167 2.18 -3.40 11.78
CA GLN A 167 1.09 -4.30 12.13
C GLN A 167 0.75 -5.19 10.93
N LYS A 168 1.28 -6.41 10.95
CA LYS A 168 1.17 -7.48 9.92
C LYS A 168 -0.26 -7.89 9.50
N THR A 169 -1.31 -7.21 9.96
CA THR A 169 -2.71 -7.68 9.87
C THR A 169 -3.71 -6.58 9.55
N ALA A 170 -3.30 -5.40 9.07
CA ALA A 170 -4.25 -4.33 8.79
C ALA A 170 -4.20 -3.92 7.32
N ASP A 171 -5.32 -4.04 6.64
CA ASP A 171 -5.49 -3.66 5.24
C ASP A 171 -5.34 -2.13 5.08
N ILE A 172 -4.64 -1.68 4.03
CA ILE A 172 -4.46 -0.25 3.71
C ILE A 172 -5.81 0.42 3.43
N SER A 173 -6.77 -0.33 2.89
CA SER A 173 -8.14 0.12 2.72
C SER A 173 -8.79 0.50 4.06
N VAL A 174 -8.59 -0.29 5.11
CA VAL A 174 -9.08 0.00 6.48
C VAL A 174 -8.36 1.21 7.09
N GLN A 175 -7.06 1.34 6.83
CA GLN A 175 -6.27 2.50 7.22
C GLN A 175 -6.81 3.79 6.60
N LEU A 176 -7.10 3.78 5.30
CA LEU A 176 -7.70 4.89 4.57
C LEU A 176 -9.15 5.16 5.01
N GLU A 177 -9.93 4.13 5.34
CA GLU A 177 -11.28 4.32 5.90
C GLU A 177 -11.25 5.02 7.27
N ARG A 178 -10.27 4.68 8.12
CA ARG A 178 -10.08 5.32 9.43
C ARG A 178 -9.43 6.69 9.36
N MET A 179 -8.87 7.09 8.22
CA MET A 179 -8.39 8.45 7.94
C MET A 179 -9.54 9.49 7.80
N GLU A 180 -10.74 9.20 8.32
CA GLU A 180 -11.93 10.05 8.22
C GLU A 180 -12.16 10.59 6.80
N ILE A 181 -11.82 9.82 5.76
CA ILE A 181 -12.07 10.20 4.35
C ILE A 181 -13.58 10.45 4.11
N TRP A 182 -14.44 9.92 4.98
CA TRP A 182 -15.87 10.20 5.04
C TRP A 182 -16.26 11.63 5.45
N GLY A 183 -15.35 12.42 6.05
CA GLY A 183 -15.56 13.87 6.24
C GLY A 183 -15.36 14.66 4.94
N ILE A 184 -14.78 14.02 3.91
CA ILE A 184 -14.51 14.58 2.58
C ILE A 184 -15.44 13.94 1.52
N LEU A 185 -15.97 12.73 1.76
CA LEU A 185 -16.96 12.08 0.91
C LEU A 185 -18.38 12.62 1.14
#